data_AF-A0A8J6BNV2-F1
#
_entry.id   AF-A0A8J6BNV2-F1
#
_cell.length_a   1.000
_cell.length_b   1.000
_cell.length_c   1.000
_cell.angle_alpha   90.00
_cell.angle_beta   90.00
_cell.angle_gamma   90.00
#
_symmetry.space_group_name_H-M   'P 1'
#
loop_
_entity.id
_entity.type
_entity.pdbx_description
1 polymer ?
#
loop_
_entity_poly.entity_id
_entity_poly.type
_entity_poly.pdbx_seq_one_letter_code
_entity_poly.pdbx_strand_id
1 'polypeptide(L)' 'MERLFNAEINKHLNQEEFDALLQEFKTDYNKTHFIHNPEFKAAADKMEGPLRQIFVEFVERSCTAEFSEFLLYKELGH' A
#
# COMPACT_ATOMS: atom_id res chain seq x y z
N MET A 1 6.58 5.38 -3.76
CA MET A 1 5.78 5.95 -2.66
C MET A 1 6.48 7.15 -2.01
N GLU A 2 7.76 7.05 -1.62
CA GLU A 2 8.47 8.11 -0.87
C GLU A 2 8.40 9.52 -1.47
N ARG A 3 8.41 9.67 -2.80
CA ARG A 3 8.34 11.01 -3.43
C ARG A 3 6.93 11.62 -3.44
N LEU A 4 5.89 10.78 -3.42
CA LEU A 4 4.50 11.23 -3.48
C LEU A 4 4.04 11.82 -2.14
N PHE A 5 4.62 11.38 -1.02
CA PHE A 5 4.26 11.83 0.33
C PHE A 5 5.36 12.64 1.02
N ASN A 6 6.31 13.16 0.25
CA ASN A 6 7.37 14.01 0.77
C ASN A 6 6.90 15.47 0.78
N ALA A 7 6.83 16.09 1.96
CA ALA A 7 6.38 17.46 2.13
C ALA A 7 7.33 18.52 1.54
N GLU A 8 8.62 18.20 1.35
CA GLU A 8 9.58 19.09 0.67
C GLU A 8 9.34 19.12 -0.84
N ILE A 9 8.90 17.99 -1.41
CA ILE A 9 8.57 17.83 -2.84
C ILE A 9 7.14 18.32 -3.11
N ASN A 10 6.18 17.96 -2.26
CA ASN A 10 4.77 18.33 -2.37
C ASN A 10 4.39 19.41 -1.36
N LYS A 11 4.69 20.66 -1.70
CA LYS A 11 4.47 21.85 -0.84
C LYS A 11 3.01 22.15 -0.49
N HIS A 12 2.07 21.50 -1.18
CA HIS A 12 0.63 21.63 -0.96
C HIS A 12 0.02 20.34 -0.39
N LEU A 13 0.84 19.42 0.11
CA LEU A 13 0.34 18.22 0.75
C LEU A 13 -0.50 18.61 1.98
N ASN A 14 -1.77 18.24 1.97
CA ASN A 14 -2.65 18.44 3.11
C ASN A 14 -2.36 17.34 4.15
N GLN A 15 -1.58 17.71 5.17
CA GLN A 15 -1.13 16.76 6.18
C GLN A 15 -2.30 16.17 6.98
N GLU A 16 -3.35 16.95 7.26
CA GLU A 16 -4.50 16.47 8.03
C GLU A 16 -5.30 15.41 7.25
N GLU A 17 -5.57 15.65 5.96
CA GLU A 17 -6.23 14.66 5.11
C GLU A 17 -5.37 13.40 4.93
N PHE A 18 -4.05 13.57 4.81
CA PHE A 18 -3.13 12.44 4.71
C PHE A 18 -3.13 11.61 6.01
N ASP A 19 -3.06 12.25 7.17
CA ASP A 19 -3.11 11.56 8.45
C ASP A 19 -4.46 10.86 8.66
N ALA A 20 -5.57 11.47 8.21
CA ALA A 20 -6.89 10.84 8.22
C ALA A 20 -6.94 9.58 7.35
N LEU A 21 -6.43 9.64 6.11
CA LEU A 21 -6.30 8.47 5.22
C LEU A 21 -5.47 7.37 5.88
N LEU A 22 -4.32 7.71 6.48
CA LEU A 22 -3.48 6.74 7.18
C LEU A 22 -4.21 6.07 8.35
N GLN A 23 -5.08 6.78 9.08
CA GLN A 23 -5.90 6.17 10.12
C GLN A 23 -6.91 5.19 9.53
N GLU A 24 -7.53 5.53 8.40
CA GLU A 24 -8.46 4.63 7.71
C GLU A 24 -7.75 3.34 7.24
N PHE A 25 -6.56 3.46 6.65
CA PHE A 25 -5.67 2.33 6.35
C PHE A 25 -5.31 1.48 7.59
N LYS A 26 -5.06 2.13 8.74
CA LYS A 26 -4.77 1.41 9.99
C LYS A 26 -5.97 0.63 10.51
N THR A 27 -7.19 1.08 10.23
CA THR A 27 -8.42 0.38 10.61
C THR A 27 -8.90 -0.63 9.57
N ASP A 28 -8.22 -0.73 8.42
CA ASP A 28 -8.60 -1.64 7.35
C ASP A 28 -8.56 -3.11 7.82
N TYR A 29 -9.68 -3.81 7.63
CA TYR A 29 -9.86 -5.23 7.91
C TYR A 29 -9.35 -6.11 6.76
N ASN A 30 -9.07 -5.55 5.58
CA ASN A 30 -8.50 -6.25 4.44
C ASN A 30 -7.02 -6.62 4.63
N LYS A 31 -6.41 -6.28 5.77
CA LYS A 31 -5.04 -6.68 6.15
C LYS A 31 -4.81 -8.19 6.21
N THR A 32 -5.87 -8.98 6.34
CA THR A 32 -5.80 -10.44 6.30
C THR A 32 -6.09 -11.02 4.92
N HIS A 33 -6.37 -10.19 3.91
CA HIS A 33 -6.67 -10.64 2.55
C HIS A 33 -5.40 -11.20 1.87
N PHE A 34 -4.27 -10.53 2.10
CA PHE A 34 -2.96 -10.97 1.61
C PHE A 34 -2.22 -11.80 2.66
N ILE A 35 -2.44 -13.11 2.62
CA ILE A 35 -1.72 -14.06 3.48
C ILE A 35 -0.48 -14.56 2.76
N HIS A 36 0.71 -14.28 3.32
CA HIS A 36 1.95 -14.90 2.86
C HIS A 36 1.98 -16.37 3.31
N ASN A 37 1.64 -17.27 2.40
CA ASN A 37 1.81 -18.69 2.63
C ASN A 37 3.31 -19.07 2.69
N PRO A 38 3.65 -20.26 3.23
CA PRO A 38 5.03 -20.70 3.33
C PRO A 38 5.79 -20.70 2.00
N GLU A 39 5.11 -21.00 0.89
CA GLU A 39 5.68 -21.03 -0.46
C GLU A 39 6.10 -19.62 -0.92
N PHE A 40 5.23 -18.64 -0.72
CA PHE A 40 5.51 -17.23 -1.01
C PHE A 40 6.68 -16.73 -0.18
N LYS A 41 6.68 -17.02 1.13
CA LYS A 41 7.76 -16.61 2.03
C LYS A 41 9.10 -17.18 1.56
N ALA A 42 9.15 -18.48 1.26
CA ALA A 42 10.36 -19.13 0.78
C ALA A 42 10.85 -18.61 -0.59
N ALA A 43 9.94 -18.17 -1.46
CA ALA A 43 10.30 -17.55 -2.73
C ALA A 43 10.82 -16.12 -2.54
N ALA A 44 10.14 -15.31 -1.72
CA ALA A 44 10.52 -13.93 -1.42
C ALA A 44 11.88 -13.84 -0.69
N ASP A 45 12.16 -14.76 0.24
CA ASP A 45 13.43 -14.82 0.98
C ASP A 45 14.62 -15.14 0.06
N LYS A 46 14.40 -15.75 -1.11
CA LYS A 46 15.43 -16.03 -2.12
C LYS A 46 15.64 -14.90 -3.12
N MET A 47 14.77 -13.89 -3.14
CA MET A 47 14.94 -12.75 -4.04
C MET A 47 15.95 -11.78 -3.44
N GLU A 48 16.96 -11.42 -4.22
CA GLU A 48 18.01 -10.51 -3.79
C GLU A 48 18.25 -9.39 -4.81
N GLY A 49 18.99 -8.37 -4.37
CA GLY A 49 19.44 -7.28 -5.24
C GLY A 49 18.30 -6.46 -5.86
N PRO A 50 18.52 -5.88 -7.06
CA PRO A 50 17.54 -4.99 -7.71
C PRO A 50 16.18 -5.64 -7.98
N LEU A 51 16.16 -6.95 -8.24
CA LEU A 51 14.91 -7.68 -8.49
C LEU A 51 14.00 -7.67 -7.26
N ARG A 52 14.56 -7.84 -6.06
CA ARG A 52 13.81 -7.78 -4.81
C ARG A 52 13.16 -6.41 -4.60
N GLN A 53 13.87 -5.32 -4.95
CA GLN A 53 13.33 -3.97 -4.82
C GLN A 53 12.11 -3.75 -5.73
N ILE A 54 12.21 -4.17 -6.99
CA ILE A 54 11.10 -4.08 -7.95
C ILE A 54 9.91 -4.92 -7.49
N PHE A 55 10.17 -6.12 -6.97
CA PHE A 55 9.14 -7.00 -6.43
C PHE A 55 8.41 -6.37 -5.23
N VAL A 56 9.13 -5.78 -4.28
CA VAL A 56 8.53 -5.06 -3.15
C VAL A 56 7.69 -3.89 -3.64
N GLU A 57 8.20 -3.08 -4.56
CA GLU A 57 7.46 -1.93 -5.11
C GLU A 57 6.19 -2.39 -5.85
N PHE A 58 6.24 -3.53 -6.54
CA PHE A 58 5.06 -4.13 -7.17
C PHE A 58 4.00 -4.51 -6.13
N VAL A 59 4.38 -5.24 -5.07
CA VAL A 59 3.45 -5.64 -4.01
C VAL A 59 2.83 -4.43 -3.32
N GLU A 60 3.63 -3.41 -2.99
CA GLU A 60 3.14 -2.16 -2.39
C GLU A 60 2.09 -1.47 -3.27
N ARG A 61 2.33 -1.39 -4.58
CA ARG A 61 1.39 -0.81 -5.54
C ARG A 61 0.11 -1.63 -5.66
N SER A 62 0.22 -2.95 -5.71
CA SER A 62 -0.95 -3.84 -5.78
C SER A 62 -1.84 -3.70 -4.55
N CYS A 63 -1.26 -3.71 -3.34
CA CYS A 63 -2.03 -3.53 -2.10
C CYS A 63 -2.68 -2.14 -2.02
N THR A 64 -1.98 -1.09 -2.47
CA THR A 64 -2.52 0.28 -2.47
C THR A 64 -3.68 0.43 -3.46
N ALA A 65 -3.58 -0.18 -4.65
CA ALA A 65 -4.62 -0.16 -5.66
C ALA A 65 -5.89 -0.88 -5.19
N GLU A 66 -5.75 -2.09 -4.62
CA GLU A 66 -6.89 -2.86 -4.11
C GLU A 66 -7.63 -2.10 -2.99
N PHE A 67 -6.90 -1.46 -2.08
CA PHE A 67 -7.54 -0.66 -1.03
C PHE A 67 -8.28 0.55 -1.59
N SER A 68 -7.68 1.23 -2.56
CA SER A 68 -8.28 2.40 -3.22
C SER A 68 -9.56 2.01 -3.97
N GLU A 69 -9.57 0.83 -4.58
CA GLU A 69 -10.74 0.24 -5.23
C GLU A 69 -11.81 -0.17 -4.22
N PHE A 70 -11.43 -0.74 -3.07
CA PHE A 70 -12.36 -1.03 -1.97
C PHE A 70 -13.06 0.25 -1.48
N LEU A 71 -12.31 1.32 -1.20
CA LEU A 71 -12.89 2.60 -0.79
C LEU A 71 -13.82 3.16 -1.86
N LEU A 72 -13.39 3.14 -3.13
CA LEU A 72 -14.21 3.59 -4.25
C LEU A 72 -15.53 2.82 -4.33
N TYR A 73 -15.52 1.49 -4.23
CA TYR A 73 -16.73 0.69 -4.28
C TYR A 73 -17.63 0.89 -3.05
N LYS A 74 -17.03 1.07 -1.87
CA LYS A 74 -17.78 1.41 -0.66
C LYS A 74 -18.50 2.74 -0.81
N GLU A 75 -17.85 3.76 -1.38
CA GLU A 75 -18.45 5.08 -1.60
C GLU A 75 -19.49 5.09 -2.73
N LEU A 76 -19.26 4.35 -3.83
CA LEU A 76 -20.22 4.22 -4.93
C LEU A 76 -21.44 3.35 -4.60
N GLY A 77 -21.32 2.48 -3.59
CA GLY A 77 -22.40 1.61 -3.13
C GLY A 77 -23.41 2.29 -2.20
N HIS A 78 -23.16 3.54 -1.81
CA HIS A 78 -24.07 4.41 -1.05
C HIS A 78 -24.86 5.33 -2.00
#